data_AF-A0A0M4E665-F1
#
_entry.id   AF-A0A0M4E665-F1
#
_cell.length_a   1.000
_cell.length_b   1.000
_cell.length_c   1.000
_cell.angle_alpha   90.00
_cell.angle_beta   90.00
_cell.angle_gamma   90.00
#
_symmetry.space_group_name_H-M   'P 1'
#
loop_
_entity.id
_entity.type
_entity.pdbx_description
1 polymer ?
#
loop_
_entity_poly.entity_id
_entity_poly.type
_entity_poly.pdbx_seq_one_letter_code
_entity_poly.pdbx_strand_id
1 'polypeptide(L)'
;ATNEVITTDQLKYRRLVASKDLRFKNRYDKLFSWYPEQQEIEYSRIREIYCESRQQYGDEQFDKFATRERLNDKHRCLSQAEQLNLELAEQQSKDQQQQQQPTEVNCFVPMTTNGEYGRCRPTHIHYCT
;
A
#
# COMPACT_ATOMS: atom_id res chain seq x y z
N ALA A 1 43.41 -18.06 -7.68
CA ALA A 1 42.58 -17.99 -6.45
C ALA A 1 43.22 -16.96 -5.54
N THR A 2 42.53 -15.86 -5.24
CA THR A 2 42.99 -14.88 -4.27
C THR A 2 42.87 -15.51 -2.89
N ASN A 3 44.01 -15.77 -2.22
CA ASN A 3 44.04 -16.28 -0.86
C ASN A 3 43.60 -15.17 0.11
N GLU A 4 42.30 -14.95 0.23
CA GLU A 4 41.75 -14.08 1.26
C GLU A 4 41.99 -14.71 2.63
N VAL A 5 42.81 -14.05 3.45
CA VAL A 5 43.05 -14.45 4.83
C VAL A 5 41.81 -14.11 5.64
N ILE A 6 41.01 -15.11 5.98
CA ILE A 6 39.83 -14.93 6.82
C ILE A 6 40.28 -14.77 8.27
N THR A 7 40.03 -13.59 8.84
CA THR A 7 40.35 -13.30 10.24
C THR A 7 39.42 -14.07 11.17
N THR A 8 39.92 -14.47 12.34
CA THR A 8 39.14 -15.16 13.38
C THR A 8 37.89 -14.39 13.80
N ASP A 9 37.94 -13.06 13.76
CA ASP A 9 36.81 -12.18 14.07
C ASP A 9 35.68 -12.30 13.03
N GLN A 10 36.03 -12.37 11.75
CA GLN A 10 35.07 -12.60 10.67
C GLN A 10 34.38 -13.97 10.81
N LEU A 11 35.10 -15.00 11.26
CA LEU A 11 34.51 -16.30 11.56
C LEU A 11 33.54 -16.25 12.73
N LYS A 12 33.88 -15.53 13.81
CA LYS A 12 32.98 -15.33 14.97
C LYS A 12 31.71 -14.60 14.57
N TYR A 13 31.84 -13.53 13.78
CA TYR A 13 30.70 -12.78 13.26
C TYR A 13 29.79 -13.65 12.39
N ARG A 14 30.34 -14.39 11.43
CA ARG A 14 29.57 -15.32 10.59
C ARG A 14 28.83 -16.38 11.42
N ARG A 15 29.47 -16.93 12.45
CA ARG A 15 28.83 -17.88 13.39
C ARG A 15 27.69 -17.23 14.17
N LEU A 16 27.87 -16.00 14.64
CA LEU A 16 26.83 -15.25 15.34
C LEU A 16 25.62 -15.00 14.44
N VAL A 17 25.83 -14.55 13.20
CA VAL A 17 24.75 -14.33 12.22
C VAL A 17 24.01 -15.64 11.95
N ALA A 18 24.72 -16.73 11.64
CA ALA A 18 24.10 -18.03 11.41
C ALA A 18 23.26 -18.51 12.62
N SER A 19 23.75 -18.26 13.85
CA SER A 19 23.00 -18.59 15.07
C SER A 19 21.73 -17.76 15.25
N LYS A 20 21.77 -16.48 14.85
CA LYS A 20 20.60 -15.59 14.90
C LYS A 20 19.58 -16.00 13.84
N ASP A 21 20.02 -16.30 12.63
CA ASP A 21 19.15 -16.74 11.53
C ASP A 21 18.43 -18.04 11.89
N LEU A 22 19.14 -19.02 12.46
CA LEU A 22 18.53 -20.27 12.90
C LEU A 22 17.49 -20.04 14.00
N ARG A 23 17.78 -19.17 14.98
CA ARG A 23 16.81 -18.82 16.01
C ARG A 23 15.58 -18.11 15.45
N PHE A 24 15.79 -17.22 14.48
CA PHE A 24 14.69 -16.52 13.81
C PHE A 24 13.80 -17.50 13.05
N LYS A 25 14.39 -18.38 12.22
CA LYS A 25 13.66 -19.42 11.48
C LYS A 25 12.85 -20.31 12.43
N ASN A 26 13.48 -20.84 13.48
CA ASN A 26 12.78 -21.68 14.46
C ASN A 26 11.63 -20.94 15.18
N ARG A 27 11.78 -19.64 15.44
CA ARG A 27 10.71 -18.83 16.03
C ARG A 27 9.59 -18.58 15.03
N TYR A 28 9.94 -18.30 13.78
CA TYR A 28 8.99 -18.10 12.70
C TYR A 28 8.15 -19.35 12.48
N ASP A 29 8.79 -20.52 12.33
CA ASP A 29 8.09 -21.79 12.10
C ASP A 29 7.14 -22.15 13.25
N LYS A 30 7.50 -21.81 14.49
CA LYS A 30 6.65 -22.08 15.66
C LYS A 30 5.45 -21.15 15.80
N LEU A 31 5.60 -19.88 15.42
CA LEU A 31 4.60 -18.84 15.72
C LEU A 31 3.81 -18.38 14.50
N PHE A 32 4.40 -18.46 13.32
CA PHE A 32 3.94 -17.81 12.10
C PHE A 32 3.94 -18.74 10.87
N SER A 33 4.13 -20.05 11.04
CA SER A 33 4.07 -21.02 9.94
C SER A 33 2.73 -21.03 9.20
N TRP A 34 1.64 -20.66 9.88
CA TRP A 34 0.30 -20.53 9.31
C TRP A 34 0.13 -19.28 8.43
N TYR A 35 0.99 -18.26 8.62
CA TYR A 35 0.78 -16.94 8.02
C TYR A 35 0.83 -16.96 6.48
N PRO A 36 1.79 -17.61 5.81
CA PRO A 36 1.84 -17.64 4.35
C PRO A 36 0.60 -18.26 3.71
N GLU A 37 0.08 -19.34 4.28
CA GLU A 37 -1.12 -20.01 3.79
C GLU A 37 -2.36 -19.12 3.95
N GLN A 38 -2.55 -18.52 5.12
CA GLN A 38 -3.64 -17.57 5.34
C GLN A 38 -3.51 -16.33 4.47
N GLN A 39 -2.28 -15.83 4.28
CA GLN A 39 -1.99 -14.73 3.39
C GLN A 39 -2.45 -15.08 1.97
N GLU A 40 -2.07 -16.24 1.43
CA GLU A 40 -2.48 -16.67 0.10
C GLU A 40 -4.00 -16.74 -0.06
N ILE A 41 -4.70 -17.31 0.93
CA ILE A 41 -6.17 -17.39 0.93
C ILE A 41 -6.79 -16.00 0.83
N GLU A 42 -6.38 -15.07 1.69
CA GLU A 42 -6.92 -13.70 1.71
C GLU A 42 -6.61 -12.94 0.41
N TYR A 43 -5.36 -13.02 -0.08
CA TYR A 43 -4.97 -12.36 -1.32
C TYR A 43 -5.66 -12.96 -2.55
N SER A 44 -5.96 -14.26 -2.55
CA SER A 44 -6.72 -14.89 -3.64
C SER A 44 -8.16 -14.37 -3.70
N ARG A 45 -8.76 -14.10 -2.54
CA ARG A 45 -10.14 -13.59 -2.41
C ARG A 45 -10.30 -12.16 -2.88
N ILE A 46 -9.23 -11.35 -2.88
CA ILE A 46 -9.26 -9.95 -3.33
C ILE A 46 -9.85 -9.83 -4.75
N ARG A 47 -9.50 -10.74 -5.66
CA ARG A 47 -10.03 -10.72 -7.03
C ARG A 47 -11.55 -10.89 -7.06
N GLU A 48 -12.07 -11.79 -6.24
CA GLU A 48 -13.50 -12.08 -6.16
C GLU A 48 -14.25 -10.87 -5.58
N ILE A 49 -13.70 -10.23 -4.54
CA ILE A 49 -14.24 -9.00 -3.96
C ILE A 49 -14.34 -7.89 -5.01
N TYR A 50 -13.34 -7.75 -5.88
CA TYR A 50 -13.39 -6.77 -6.98
C TYR A 50 -14.51 -7.08 -7.97
N CYS A 51 -14.68 -8.35 -8.36
CA CYS A 51 -15.77 -8.76 -9.23
C CYS A 51 -17.15 -8.53 -8.59
N GLU A 52 -17.32 -8.89 -7.32
CA GLU A 52 -18.57 -8.69 -6.56
C GLU A 52 -18.90 -7.19 -6.44
N SER A 53 -17.91 -6.37 -6.10
CA SER A 53 -18.09 -4.91 -6.00
C SER A 53 -18.54 -4.31 -7.33
N ARG A 54 -17.91 -4.75 -8.43
CA ARG A 54 -18.25 -4.28 -9.77
C ARG A 54 -19.67 -4.70 -10.19
N GLN A 55 -20.10 -5.92 -9.84
CA GLN A 55 -21.46 -6.38 -10.09
C GLN A 55 -22.51 -5.63 -9.25
N GLN A 56 -22.20 -5.32 -8.00
CA GLN A 56 -23.15 -4.71 -7.07
C GLN A 56 -23.35 -3.21 -7.31
N TYR A 57 -22.26 -2.48 -7.59
CA TYR A 57 -22.29 -1.01 -7.69
C TYR A 57 -22.22 -0.48 -9.13
N GLY A 58 -21.90 -1.36 -10.10
CA GLY A 58 -21.72 -1.00 -11.49
C GLY A 58 -20.36 -0.38 -11.79
N ASP A 59 -19.95 -0.46 -13.06
CA ASP A 59 -18.62 -0.07 -13.53
C ASP A 59 -18.30 1.41 -13.22
N GLU A 60 -19.26 2.33 -13.37
CA GLU A 60 -19.04 3.76 -13.13
C GLU A 60 -18.71 4.12 -11.67
N GLN A 61 -19.37 3.48 -10.71
CA GLN A 61 -19.13 3.76 -9.28
C GLN A 61 -17.84 3.08 -8.81
N PHE A 62 -17.56 1.90 -9.36
CA PHE A 62 -16.31 1.20 -9.14
C PHE A 62 -15.12 1.99 -9.69
N ASP A 63 -15.23 2.52 -10.91
CA ASP A 63 -14.19 3.33 -11.53
C ASP A 63 -13.96 4.62 -10.75
N LYS A 64 -15.03 5.27 -10.27
CA LYS A 64 -14.93 6.43 -9.35
C LYS A 64 -14.24 6.09 -8.03
N PHE A 65 -14.45 4.89 -7.50
CA PHE A 65 -13.76 4.42 -6.31
C PHE A 65 -12.28 4.11 -6.59
N ALA A 66 -11.97 3.48 -7.73
CA ALA A 66 -10.61 3.17 -8.16
C ALA A 66 -9.79 4.42 -8.52
N THR A 67 -10.42 5.44 -9.12
CA THR A 67 -9.81 6.75 -9.41
C THR A 67 -9.55 7.60 -8.16
N ARG A 68 -10.26 7.36 -7.05
CA ARG A 68 -10.14 8.15 -5.81
C ARG A 68 -8.87 7.87 -4.99
N GLU A 69 -7.72 7.64 -5.64
CA GLU A 69 -6.38 7.60 -5.00
C GLU A 69 -6.25 6.58 -3.85
N ARG A 70 -7.00 5.47 -3.89
CA ARG A 70 -6.86 4.37 -2.92
C ARG A 70 -6.32 3.07 -3.52
N LEU A 71 -6.26 2.98 -4.85
CA LEU A 71 -5.64 1.86 -5.56
C LEU A 71 -4.23 2.28 -5.97
N ASN A 72 -3.23 1.49 -5.57
CA ASN A 72 -1.83 1.71 -5.98
C ASN A 72 -1.74 1.66 -7.51
N ASP A 73 -1.13 2.65 -8.14
CA ASP A 73 -1.09 2.83 -9.61
C ASP A 73 -0.65 1.56 -10.38
N LYS A 74 0.16 0.72 -9.73
CA LYS A 74 0.62 -0.56 -10.29
C LYS A 74 -0.49 -1.55 -10.61
N HIS A 75 -1.67 -1.41 -9.99
CA HIS A 75 -2.82 -2.29 -10.20
C HIS A 75 -3.89 -1.66 -11.09
N ARG A 76 -3.63 -0.46 -11.61
CA ARG A 76 -4.55 0.29 -12.44
C ARG A 76 -4.40 -0.15 -13.90
N CYS A 77 -5.11 -1.21 -14.28
CA CYS A 77 -5.19 -1.63 -15.68
C CYS A 77 -6.19 -0.78 -16.45
N LEU A 78 -5.78 0.41 -16.87
CA LEU A 78 -6.62 1.31 -17.67
C LEU A 78 -6.50 0.99 -19.16
N SER A 79 -7.62 1.13 -19.87
CA SER A 79 -7.61 1.12 -21.34
C SER A 79 -6.92 2.38 -21.89
N GLN A 80 -6.43 2.33 -23.14
CA GLN A 80 -5.70 3.46 -23.75
C GLN A 80 -6.57 4.74 -23.84
N ALA A 81 -7.89 4.57 -23.98
CA ALA A 81 -8.84 5.68 -23.97
C ALA A 81 -9.01 6.28 -22.56
N GLU A 82 -9.00 5.45 -21.52
CA GLU A 82 -9.06 5.91 -20.13
C GLU A 82 -7.79 6.65 -19.72
N GLN A 83 -6.61 6.22 -20.19
CA GLN A 83 -5.34 6.93 -19.95
C GLN A 83 -5.35 8.34 -20.54
N LEU A 84 -5.80 8.49 -21.79
CA LEU A 84 -5.94 9.80 -22.45
C LEU A 84 -6.93 10.71 -21.72
N ASN A 85 -8.06 10.15 -21.27
CA ASN A 85 -9.05 10.92 -20.50
C ASN A 85 -8.52 11.33 -19.12
N LEU A 86 -7.66 10.52 -18.49
CA LEU A 86 -6.97 10.86 -17.25
C LEU A 86 -5.96 11.97 -17.43
N GLU A 87 -5.12 11.90 -18.47
CA GLU A 87 -4.17 12.98 -18.78
C GLU A 87 -4.89 14.30 -19.06
N LEU A 88 -6.02 14.25 -19.79
CA LEU A 88 -6.87 15.43 -20.03
C LEU A 88 -7.52 15.95 -18.74
N ALA A 89 -8.01 15.07 -17.87
CA ALA A 89 -8.59 15.45 -16.58
C ALA A 89 -7.53 16.00 -15.59
N GLU A 90 -6.30 15.49 -15.63
CA GLU A 90 -5.16 16.00 -14.87
C GLU A 90 -4.75 17.40 -15.34
N GLN A 91 -4.78 17.65 -16.65
CA GLN A 91 -4.56 18.99 -17.20
C GLN A 91 -5.67 19.96 -16.77
N GLN A 92 -6.94 19.55 -16.85
CA GLN A 92 -8.08 20.38 -16.44
C GLN A 92 -8.13 20.64 -14.93
N SER A 93 -7.70 19.68 -14.10
CA SER A 93 -7.63 19.85 -12.64
C SER A 93 -6.49 20.76 -12.20
N LYS A 94 -5.34 20.75 -12.91
CA LYS A 94 -4.26 21.74 -12.71
C LYS A 94 -4.72 23.17 -13.03
N ASP A 95 -5.59 23.32 -14.04
CA ASP A 95 -6.18 24.62 -14.38
C ASP A 95 -7.22 25.08 -13.35
N GLN A 96 -8.00 24.16 -12.74
CA GLN A 96 -8.97 24.48 -11.69
C GLN A 96 -8.34 24.71 -10.31
N GLN A 97 -7.20 24.07 -10.00
CA GLN A 97 -6.45 24.27 -8.75
C GLN A 97 -5.88 25.70 -8.62
N GLN A 98 -5.75 26.45 -9.72
CA GLN A 98 -5.33 27.86 -9.67
C GLN A 98 -6.45 28.82 -9.21
N GLN A 99 -7.72 28.38 -9.16
CA GLN A 99 -8.86 29.22 -8.76
C GLN A 99 -9.46 28.87 -7.38
N GLN A 100 -9.05 27.75 -6.78
CA GLN A 100 -9.46 27.42 -5.41
C GLN A 100 -8.31 27.76 -4.46
N GLN A 101 -8.48 28.85 -3.70
CA GLN A 101 -7.58 29.14 -2.59
C GLN A 101 -7.48 27.92 -1.67
N PRO A 102 -6.28 27.59 -1.18
CA PRO A 102 -6.11 26.44 -0.32
C PRO A 102 -6.72 26.81 1.03
N THR A 103 -7.84 26.20 1.40
CA THR A 103 -8.11 25.97 2.83
C THR A 103 -7.15 24.89 3.31
N GLU A 104 -5.89 25.28 3.44
CA GLU A 104 -4.82 24.55 4.11
C GLU A 104 -5.27 24.24 5.53
N VAL A 105 -5.92 23.09 5.72
CA VAL A 105 -5.80 22.40 6.99
C VAL A 105 -4.40 21.83 6.98
N ASN A 106 -3.47 22.51 7.65
CA ASN A 106 -2.14 22.03 8.00
C ASN A 106 -2.24 20.71 8.80
N CYS A 107 -2.60 19.59 8.16
CA CYS A 107 -2.44 18.25 8.73
C CYS A 107 -0.96 17.88 8.54
N PHE A 108 -0.10 18.38 9.45
CA PHE A 108 1.28 17.92 9.58
C PHE A 108 1.26 16.46 10.04
N VAL A 109 1.83 15.55 9.24
CA VAL A 109 1.93 14.11 9.57
C VAL A 109 2.98 13.93 10.66
N PRO A 110 2.62 13.57 11.90
CA PRO A 110 3.60 13.29 12.94
C PRO A 110 4.27 11.94 12.71
N MET A 111 5.47 11.76 13.27
CA MET A 111 6.09 10.43 13.35
C MET A 111 5.26 9.55 14.30
N THR A 112 4.67 8.52 13.72
CA THR A 112 3.71 7.57 14.27
C THR A 112 3.87 7.25 15.77
N THR A 113 2.79 7.45 16.53
CA THR A 113 2.47 6.63 17.72
C THR A 113 0.97 6.74 18.03
N ASN A 114 0.15 5.91 17.35
CA ASN A 114 -1.22 5.46 17.68
C ASN A 114 -2.29 6.45 18.23
N GLY A 115 -2.02 7.75 18.33
CA GLY A 115 -2.92 8.78 18.83
C GLY A 115 -3.46 9.73 17.74
N GLU A 116 -3.38 9.31 16.47
CA GLU A 116 -3.70 10.13 15.30
C GLU A 116 -5.10 9.92 14.73
N TYR A 117 -5.81 8.87 15.17
CA TYR A 117 -7.18 8.63 14.74
C TYR A 117 -8.09 9.74 15.31
N GLY A 118 -8.54 10.66 14.44
CA GLY A 118 -9.50 11.71 14.76
C GLY A 118 -9.02 13.16 14.68
N ARG A 119 -7.76 13.43 14.24
CA ARG A 119 -7.25 14.82 14.15
C ARG A 119 -7.75 15.61 12.96
N CYS A 120 -7.90 14.99 11.80
CA CYS A 120 -8.47 15.68 10.63
C CYS A 120 -10.00 15.50 10.69
N ARG A 121 -10.75 16.61 10.62
CA ARG A 121 -12.21 16.57 10.67
C ARG A 121 -12.75 15.84 9.44
N PRO A 122 -13.76 14.96 9.58
CA PRO A 122 -14.37 14.29 8.44
C PRO A 122 -14.89 15.34 7.45
N THR A 123 -14.42 15.27 6.21
CA THR A 123 -14.95 16.07 5.11
C THR A 123 -16.26 15.47 4.60
N HIS A 124 -17.00 16.21 3.76
CA HIS A 124 -18.32 15.82 3.24
C HIS A 124 -18.38 14.39 2.66
N ILE A 125 -17.27 13.85 2.14
CA ILE A 125 -17.19 12.47 1.63
C ILE A 125 -17.31 11.37 2.69
N HIS A 126 -17.19 11.70 3.98
CA HIS A 126 -17.27 10.75 5.10
C HIS A 126 -18.70 10.61 5.65
N TYR A 127 -19.62 11.46 5.21
CA TYR A 127 -21.02 11.37 5.57
C TYR A 127 -21.77 10.76 4.40
N CYS A 128 -22.47 9.65 4.63
CA CYS A 128 -23.41 9.10 3.66
C CYS A 128 -24.70 9.92 3.76
N THR A 129 -24.97 10.77 2.77
CA THR A 129 -26.30 11.31 2.50
C THR A 129 -27.08 10.38 1.60
#